data_AF-A0A810DUA9-F1
#
_entry.id   AF-A0A810DUA9-F1
#
_cell.length_a   1.000
_cell.length_b   1.000
_cell.length_c   1.000
_cell.angle_alpha   90.00
_cell.angle_beta   90.00
_cell.angle_gamma   90.00
#
_symmetry.space_group_name_H-M   'P 1'
#
loop_
_entity.id
_entity.type
_entity.pdbx_description
1 polymer ?
#
loop_
_entity_poly.entity_id
_entity_poly.type
_entity_poly.pdbx_seq_one_letter_code
_entity_poly.pdbx_strand_id
1 'polypeptide(L)'
;MNMAEVSEDYLQTVGQMHQFRLATEGKQPGDPARAAKIIMDIVNLEEPPLRLLLGAGAVEAAEKSSRSRAEEVDTWAEVSRSADFPTETD
;
A
#
# COMPACT_ATOMS: atom_id res chain seq x y z
N MET A 1 0.15 -8.66 -23.70
CA MET A 1 0.66 -9.60 -22.66
C MET A 1 0.18 -11.02 -22.96
N ASN A 2 1.03 -12.05 -22.78
CA ASN A 2 0.53 -13.44 -22.72
C ASN A 2 0.15 -13.75 -21.26
N MET A 3 -1.12 -14.06 -21.00
CA MET A 3 -1.65 -14.34 -19.67
C MET A 3 -1.90 -15.84 -19.55
N ALA A 4 -1.51 -16.45 -18.43
CA ALA A 4 -1.82 -17.85 -18.16
C ALA A 4 -3.34 -18.05 -18.01
N GLU A 5 -3.82 -19.23 -18.39
CA GLU A 5 -5.21 -19.62 -18.17
C GLU A 5 -5.51 -19.69 -16.66
N VAL A 6 -6.67 -19.16 -16.26
CA VAL A 6 -7.08 -19.08 -14.85
C VAL A 6 -8.09 -20.19 -14.59
N SER A 7 -7.83 -21.05 -13.60
CA SER A 7 -8.79 -22.08 -13.21
C SER A 7 -10.05 -21.47 -12.58
N GLU A 8 -11.13 -22.23 -12.59
CA GLU A 8 -12.47 -21.76 -12.18
C GLU A 8 -12.47 -21.16 -10.76
N ASP A 9 -11.81 -21.81 -9.80
CA ASP A 9 -11.71 -21.36 -8.40
C ASP A 9 -11.06 -19.98 -8.23
N TYR A 10 -10.22 -19.55 -9.18
CA TYR A 10 -9.49 -18.29 -9.12
C TYR A 10 -10.06 -17.20 -10.04
N LEU A 11 -11.17 -17.47 -10.75
CA LEU A 11 -11.79 -16.48 -11.64
C LEU A 11 -12.21 -15.20 -10.88
N GLN A 12 -12.70 -15.35 -9.65
CA GLN A 12 -13.14 -14.21 -8.83
C GLN A 12 -11.98 -13.35 -8.30
N THR A 13 -10.74 -13.82 -8.36
CA THR A 13 -9.56 -13.12 -7.84
C THR A 13 -8.56 -12.82 -8.95
N VAL A 14 -7.83 -13.85 -9.40
CA VAL A 14 -6.83 -13.77 -10.47
C VAL A 14 -7.50 -13.37 -11.78
N GLY A 15 -8.65 -13.97 -12.10
CA GLY A 15 -9.43 -13.62 -13.29
C GLY A 15 -9.84 -12.14 -13.32
N GLN A 16 -10.34 -11.62 -12.19
CA GLN A 16 -10.65 -10.19 -12.05
C GLN A 16 -9.42 -9.30 -12.23
N MET A 17 -8.27 -9.69 -11.66
CA MET A 17 -7.01 -8.97 -11.84
C MET A 17 -6.55 -8.95 -13.29
N HIS A 18 -6.71 -10.05 -14.04
CA HIS A 18 -6.43 -10.09 -15.48
C HIS A 18 -7.31 -9.11 -16.25
N GLN A 19 -8.62 -9.09 -15.98
CA GLN A 19 -9.55 -8.14 -16.60
C GLN A 19 -9.16 -6.68 -16.31
N PHE A 20 -8.82 -6.37 -15.06
CA PHE A 20 -8.35 -5.04 -14.67
C PHE A 20 -7.07 -4.62 -15.43
N ARG A 21 -6.10 -5.53 -15.55
CA ARG A 21 -4.85 -5.28 -16.30
C ARG A 21 -5.12 -4.99 -17.77
N LEU A 22 -5.99 -5.78 -18.41
CA LEU A 22 -6.39 -5.56 -19.81
C LEU A 22 -7.08 -4.20 -19.99
N ALA A 23 -7.97 -3.83 -19.07
CA ALA A 23 -8.69 -2.56 -19.13
C ALA A 23 -7.77 -1.32 -18.96
N THR A 24 -6.64 -1.49 -18.28
CA THR A 24 -5.73 -0.40 -17.90
C THR A 24 -4.42 -0.42 -18.71
N GLU A 25 -4.21 -1.39 -19.59
CA GLU A 25 -3.03 -1.48 -20.46
C GLU A 25 -2.94 -0.23 -21.35
N GLY A 26 -1.81 0.48 -21.26
CA GLY A 26 -1.57 1.73 -21.99
C GLY A 26 -2.29 2.96 -21.42
N LYS A 27 -3.07 2.80 -20.34
CA LYS A 27 -3.79 3.89 -19.65
C LYS A 27 -3.31 4.08 -18.22
N GLN A 28 -2.16 3.50 -17.87
CA GLN A 28 -1.59 3.70 -16.56
C GLN A 28 -1.26 5.19 -16.37
N PRO A 29 -1.64 5.81 -15.24
CA PRO A 29 -1.43 7.24 -15.01
C PRO A 29 0.05 7.60 -14.75
N GLY A 30 0.89 6.60 -14.50
CA GLY A 30 2.31 6.80 -14.17
C GLY A 30 3.18 7.04 -15.40
N ASP A 31 4.27 7.80 -15.19
CA ASP A 31 5.34 8.00 -16.16
C ASP A 31 6.58 7.21 -15.71
N PRO A 32 6.92 6.08 -16.37
CA PRO A 32 8.06 5.24 -15.99
C PRO A 32 9.41 5.95 -16.07
N ALA A 33 9.58 6.87 -17.02
CA ALA A 33 10.86 7.60 -17.19
C ALA A 33 11.07 8.59 -16.04
N ARG A 34 10.02 9.29 -15.62
CA ARG A 34 10.07 10.15 -14.42
C ARG A 34 10.29 9.34 -13.15
N ALA A 35 9.61 8.19 -13.02
CA ALA A 35 9.79 7.31 -11.87
C ALA A 35 11.26 6.84 -11.74
N ALA A 36 11.86 6.39 -12.86
CA ALA A 36 13.27 6.00 -12.88
C ALA A 36 14.20 7.14 -12.48
N LYS A 37 13.96 8.36 -12.99
CA LYS A 37 14.74 9.54 -12.61
C LYS A 37 14.65 9.82 -11.11
N ILE A 38 13.44 9.82 -10.53
CA ILE A 38 13.24 10.04 -9.10
C ILE A 38 14.00 9.00 -8.27
N ILE A 39 13.94 7.72 -8.66
CA ILE A 39 14.69 6.66 -7.97
C ILE A 39 16.18 6.95 -7.99
N MET A 40 16.74 7.32 -9.14
CA MET A 40 18.16 7.68 -9.27
C MET A 40 18.55 8.90 -8.44
N ASP A 41 17.67 9.90 -8.34
CA ASP A 41 17.92 11.07 -7.49
C ASP A 41 17.90 10.70 -6.01
N ILE A 42 16.96 9.85 -5.58
CA ILE A 42 16.80 9.41 -4.19
C ILE A 42 17.97 8.56 -3.69
N VAL A 43 18.52 7.65 -4.51
CA VAL A 43 19.66 6.81 -4.10
C VAL A 43 20.95 7.60 -3.88
N ASN A 44 21.01 8.85 -4.36
CA ASN A 44 22.15 9.75 -4.19
C ASN A 44 22.00 10.68 -2.97
N LEU A 45 20.91 10.56 -2.19
CA LEU A 45 20.76 11.32 -0.95
C LEU A 45 21.71 10.79 0.13
N GLU A 46 22.18 11.68 1.00
CA GLU A 46 22.96 11.31 2.19
C GLU A 46 22.15 10.42 3.13
N GLU A 47 20.86 10.71 3.28
CA GLU A 47 19.90 9.94 4.06
C GLU A 47 18.67 9.58 3.21
N PRO A 48 18.70 8.48 2.45
CA PRO A 48 17.57 8.07 1.63
C PRO A 48 16.40 7.56 2.50
N PRO A 49 15.13 7.78 2.08
CA PRO A 49 13.99 7.28 2.81
C PRO A 49 13.90 5.76 2.72
N LEU A 50 13.44 5.11 3.80
CA LEU A 50 13.19 3.67 3.81
C LEU A 50 12.13 3.23 2.79
N ARG A 51 11.15 4.11 2.51
CA ARG A 51 10.05 3.85 1.56
C ARG A 51 9.78 5.11 0.73
N LEU A 52 9.64 4.92 -0.58
CA LEU A 52 9.28 5.96 -1.54
C LEU A 52 7.98 5.58 -2.25
N LEU A 53 6.97 6.45 -2.15
CA LEU A 53 5.71 6.28 -2.89
C LEU A 53 5.82 6.99 -4.24
N LEU A 54 5.41 6.31 -5.32
CA LEU A 54 5.49 6.83 -6.68
C LEU A 54 4.08 6.90 -7.30
N GLY A 55 3.65 8.13 -7.61
CA GLY A 55 2.34 8.43 -8.17
C GLY A 55 1.30 8.84 -7.12
N ALA A 56 0.36 9.71 -7.52
CA ALA A 56 -0.65 10.28 -6.62
C ALA A 56 -1.51 9.20 -5.93
N GLY A 57 -1.96 8.19 -6.68
CA GLY A 57 -2.74 7.10 -6.10
C GLY A 57 -1.99 6.28 -5.04
N ALA A 58 -0.67 6.16 -5.14
CA ALA A 58 0.14 5.49 -4.11
C ALA A 58 0.18 6.33 -2.82
N VAL A 59 0.32 7.66 -2.95
CA VAL A 59 0.27 8.60 -1.82
C VAL A 59 -1.11 8.56 -1.15
N GLU A 60 -2.18 8.74 -1.93
CA GLU A 60 -3.57 8.74 -1.43
C GLU A 60 -3.92 7.44 -0.70
N ALA A 61 -3.54 6.28 -1.27
CA ALA A 61 -3.79 4.98 -0.66
C ALA A 61 -3.03 4.79 0.65
N ALA A 62 -1.75 5.16 0.68
CA ALA A 62 -0.93 5.08 1.89
C ALA A 62 -1.48 5.98 2.99
N GLU A 63 -1.78 7.24 2.66
CA GLU A 63 -2.37 8.18 3.60
C GLU A 63 -3.70 7.68 4.16
N LYS A 64 -4.60 7.20 3.31
CA LYS A 64 -5.88 6.65 3.72
C LYS A 64 -5.69 5.47 4.69
N SER A 65 -4.78 4.55 4.37
CA SER A 65 -4.48 3.39 5.21
C SER A 65 -3.90 3.82 6.57
N SER A 66 -2.95 4.75 6.57
CA SER A 66 -2.36 5.28 7.81
C SER A 66 -3.40 5.97 8.69
N ARG A 67 -4.27 6.80 8.11
CA ARG A 67 -5.36 7.47 8.85
C ARG A 67 -6.33 6.46 9.44
N SER A 68 -6.81 5.50 8.64
CA SER A 68 -7.73 4.47 9.12
C SER A 68 -7.15 3.66 10.28
N ARG A 69 -5.85 3.34 10.23
CA ARG A 69 -5.19 2.61 11.32
C ARG A 69 -5.00 3.47 12.57
N ALA A 70 -4.72 4.76 12.41
CA ALA A 70 -4.64 5.70 13.53
C ALA A 70 -6.02 5.86 14.21
N GLU A 71 -7.08 6.03 13.42
CA GLU A 71 -8.47 6.11 13.92
C GLU A 71 -8.87 4.86 14.71
N GLU A 72 -8.49 3.67 14.23
CA GLU A 72 -8.73 2.41 14.94
C GLU A 72 -7.95 2.36 16.27
N VAL A 73 -6.68 2.77 16.27
CA VAL A 73 -5.88 2.88 17.51
C VAL A 73 -6.55 3.81 18.50
N ASP A 74 -6.97 5.00 18.08
CA ASP A 74 -7.62 5.98 18.95
C ASP A 74 -8.93 5.45 19.53
N THR A 75 -9.72 4.76 18.71
CA THR A 75 -11.01 4.16 19.11
C THR A 75 -10.83 3.11 20.20
N TRP A 76 -9.77 2.29 20.12
CA TRP A 76 -9.56 1.15 21.00
C TRP A 76 -8.45 1.35 22.03
N ALA A 77 -7.92 2.57 22.15
CA ALA A 77 -6.71 2.84 22.93
C ALA A 77 -6.88 2.50 24.42
N GLU A 78 -8.03 2.81 25.02
CA GLU A 78 -8.30 2.54 26.44
C GLU A 78 -8.37 1.04 26.73
N VAL A 79 -9.18 0.30 25.98
CA VAL A 79 -9.30 -1.16 26.11
C VAL A 79 -7.98 -1.86 25.81
N SER A 80 -7.19 -1.36 24.86
CA SER A 80 -5.88 -1.92 24.56
C SER A 80 -4.89 -1.71 25.72
N ARG A 81 -4.92 -0.55 26.37
CA ARG A 81 -4.07 -0.26 27.55
C ARG A 81 -4.51 -1.00 28.81
N SER A 82 -5.80 -1.34 28.95
CA SER A 82 -6.27 -2.10 30.12
C SER A 82 -5.78 -3.55 30.16
N ALA A 83 -5.13 -4.03 29.09
CA ALA A 83 -4.45 -5.32 29.06
C ALA A 83 -3.07 -5.33 29.74
N ASP A 84 -2.59 -4.18 30.24
CA ASP A 84 -1.40 -4.11 31.08
C ASP A 84 -1.61 -4.94 32.36
N PHE A 85 -0.51 -5.44 32.95
CA PHE A 85 -0.58 -6.12 34.24
C PHE A 85 -1.18 -5.18 35.29
N PRO A 86 -2.01 -5.70 36.23
CA PRO A 86 -2.45 -4.91 37.36
C PRO A 86 -1.24 -4.32 38.07
N THR A 87 -1.22 -3.01 38.25
CA THR A 87 -0.22 -2.38 39.13
C THR A 87 -0.50 -2.88 40.53
N GLU A 88 0.41 -3.65 41.12
CA GLU A 88 0.34 -4.10 42.52
C GLU A 88 0.00 -2.90 43.39
N THR A 89 -1.17 -2.95 44.00
CA THR A 89 -1.55 -2.03 45.08
C THR A 89 -1.29 -2.84 46.35
N ASP A 90 -0.25 -2.46 47.09
CA ASP A 90 -0.05 -2.89 48.49
C ASP A 90 -1.28 -2.56 49.36
#